data_AF-A0A087UR47-F1
#
_entry.id   AF-A0A087UR47-F1
#
_cell.length_a   1.000
_cell.length_b   1.000
_cell.length_c   1.000
_cell.angle_alpha   90.00
_cell.angle_beta   90.00
_cell.angle_gamma   90.00
#
_symmetry.space_group_name_H-M   'P 1'
#
loop_
_entity.id
_entity.type
_entity.pdbx_description
1 polymer ?
#
loop_
_entity_poly.entity_id
_entity_poly.type
_entity_poly.pdbx_seq_one_letter_code
_entity_poly.pdbx_strand_id
1 'polypeptide(L)'
;MITSKVFVKKTKRGAIVKTVREHYLRDDILCGSALCVSCPESSACLEAEPISYSELCKNPHYIIPDTNVVIHQIDVLGEPAFKNVIILQTVLEEIRHRHSPAYNRLKEVISNADRHFYTFTNEHHRDTYTERKPGESANDRNDRAIRNATKWYQEHLASSDSSKN
;
A
#
# COMPACT_ATOMS: atom_id res chain seq x y z
N MET A 1 -9.48 -15.67 6.57
CA MET A 1 -10.95 -15.48 6.42
C MET A 1 -11.30 -15.41 4.93
N ILE A 2 -12.47 -15.91 4.50
CA ILE A 2 -12.90 -15.84 3.08
C ILE A 2 -14.01 -14.81 2.91
N THR A 3 -13.88 -13.95 1.90
CA THR A 3 -14.94 -13.03 1.45
C THR A 3 -15.16 -13.21 -0.06
N SER A 4 -16.28 -12.72 -0.59
CA SER A 4 -16.61 -12.84 -2.01
C SER A 4 -16.71 -11.47 -2.66
N LYS A 5 -15.88 -11.21 -3.68
CA LYS A 5 -15.92 -9.99 -4.48
C LYS A 5 -16.87 -10.21 -5.66
N VAL A 6 -18.00 -9.52 -5.62
CA VAL A 6 -19.04 -9.57 -6.66
C VAL A 6 -18.99 -8.29 -7.49
N PHE A 7 -18.90 -8.40 -8.81
CA PHE A 7 -18.95 -7.25 -9.71
C PHE A 7 -19.59 -7.60 -11.05
N VAL A 8 -20.10 -6.59 -11.74
CA VAL A 8 -20.73 -6.73 -13.06
C VAL A 8 -19.77 -6.19 -14.11
N LYS A 9 -19.56 -6.93 -15.21
CA LYS A 9 -18.73 -6.50 -16.34
C LYS A 9 -19.47 -6.64 -17.66
N LYS A 10 -19.19 -5.73 -18.59
CA LYS A 10 -19.61 -5.85 -19.99
C LYS A 10 -18.57 -6.67 -20.76
N THR A 11 -19.01 -7.69 -21.45
CA THR A 11 -18.14 -8.52 -22.30
C THR A 11 -17.84 -7.82 -23.63
N LYS A 12 -16.82 -8.30 -24.36
CA LYS A 12 -16.50 -7.79 -25.71
C LYS A 12 -17.67 -7.85 -26.69
N ARG A 13 -18.60 -8.81 -26.49
CA ARG A 13 -19.82 -8.99 -27.30
C ARG A 13 -21.02 -8.17 -26.78
N GLY A 14 -20.82 -7.32 -25.78
CA GLY A 14 -21.86 -6.44 -25.24
C GLY A 14 -22.73 -7.04 -24.14
N ALA A 15 -22.68 -8.35 -23.89
CA ALA A 15 -23.43 -8.98 -22.82
C ALA A 15 -22.95 -8.53 -21.43
N ILE A 16 -23.89 -8.31 -20.51
CA ILE A 16 -23.64 -7.93 -19.12
C ILE A 16 -23.58 -9.20 -18.27
N VAL A 17 -22.45 -9.43 -17.57
CA VAL A 17 -22.22 -10.66 -16.79
C VAL A 17 -21.83 -10.32 -15.36
N LYS A 18 -22.52 -10.94 -14.39
CA LYS A 18 -22.15 -10.91 -12.96
C LYS A 18 -21.02 -11.91 -12.72
N THR A 19 -19.88 -11.42 -12.25
CA THR A 19 -18.71 -12.23 -11.88
C THR A 19 -18.60 -12.26 -10.36
N VAL A 20 -18.45 -13.45 -9.79
CA VAL A 20 -18.16 -13.67 -8.37
C VAL A 20 -16.75 -14.26 -8.29
N ARG A 21 -15.91 -13.70 -7.41
CA ARG A 21 -14.57 -14.20 -7.13
C ARG A 21 -14.39 -14.37 -5.64
N GLU A 22 -13.74 -15.45 -5.26
CA GLU A 22 -13.26 -15.62 -3.89
C GLU A 22 -12.15 -14.62 -3.62
N HIS A 23 -12.13 -14.08 -2.41
CA HIS A 23 -11.12 -13.17 -1.94
C HIS A 23 -10.67 -13.61 -0.55
N TYR A 24 -9.40 -14.01 -0.47
CA TYR A 24 -8.80 -14.53 0.75
C TYR A 24 -8.18 -13.38 1.54
N LEU A 25 -8.58 -13.28 2.80
CA LEU A 25 -8.01 -12.39 3.79
C LEU A 25 -7.07 -13.17 4.70
N ARG A 26 -5.85 -12.66 4.80
CA ARG A 26 -4.67 -13.25 5.41
C ARG A 26 -4.23 -12.42 6.61
N ASP A 27 -3.69 -13.12 7.60
CA ASP A 27 -3.18 -12.55 8.85
C ASP A 27 -1.63 -12.64 8.91
N ASP A 28 -1.03 -13.30 7.91
CA ASP A 28 0.40 -13.54 7.77
C ASP A 28 1.07 -12.59 6.76
N ILE A 29 0.42 -11.45 6.47
CA ILE A 29 1.01 -10.38 5.66
C ILE A 29 1.78 -9.46 6.60
N LEU A 30 3.10 -9.41 6.40
CA LEU A 30 3.99 -8.64 7.26
C LEU A 30 3.91 -7.14 6.96
N CYS A 31 4.26 -6.30 7.94
CA CYS A 31 4.31 -4.85 7.76
C CYS A 31 5.57 -4.36 7.04
N GLY A 32 6.62 -5.21 6.95
CA GLY A 32 7.89 -4.91 6.30
C GLY A 32 8.85 -4.02 7.08
N SER A 33 8.49 -3.60 8.30
CA SER A 33 9.28 -2.70 9.15
C SER A 33 10.17 -3.42 10.15
N ALA A 34 11.43 -3.02 10.24
CA ALA A 34 12.38 -3.47 11.26
C ALA A 34 12.09 -2.89 12.65
N LEU A 35 11.18 -1.92 12.76
CA LEU A 35 10.70 -1.42 14.06
C LEU A 35 9.70 -2.38 14.70
N CYS A 36 9.04 -3.22 13.90
CA CYS A 36 7.94 -4.04 14.37
C CYS A 36 8.42 -5.25 15.17
N VAL A 37 7.86 -5.43 16.37
CA VAL A 37 8.13 -6.59 17.24
C VAL A 37 7.08 -7.70 17.13
N SER A 38 5.93 -7.41 16.52
CA SER A 38 4.81 -8.35 16.42
C SER A 38 4.85 -9.25 15.17
N CYS A 39 5.47 -8.78 14.09
CA CYS A 39 5.64 -9.56 12.87
C CYS A 39 6.84 -10.51 13.01
N PRO A 40 6.71 -11.80 12.67
CA PRO A 40 7.82 -12.75 12.69
C PRO A 40 8.88 -12.33 11.65
N GLU A 41 10.04 -11.88 12.13
CA GLU A 41 11.10 -11.29 11.34
C GLU A 41 11.89 -12.35 10.54
N SER A 42 12.03 -12.16 9.23
CA SER A 42 13.05 -12.86 8.43
C SER A 42 13.79 -11.99 7.41
N SER A 43 13.24 -10.82 7.04
CA SER A 43 13.92 -9.83 6.19
C SER A 43 13.08 -8.54 6.10
N ALA A 44 13.18 -7.67 7.11
CA ALA A 44 12.54 -6.36 7.04
C ALA A 44 13.16 -5.51 5.91
N CYS A 45 12.30 -4.86 5.11
CA CYS A 45 12.74 -4.00 4.00
C CYS A 45 12.88 -2.54 4.45
N LEU A 46 12.01 -2.08 5.35
CA LEU A 46 12.01 -0.72 5.88
C LEU A 46 12.88 -0.65 7.13
N GLU A 47 13.67 0.40 7.22
CA GLU A 47 14.55 0.69 8.36
C GLU A 47 13.73 1.06 9.60
N ALA A 48 14.23 0.72 10.80
CA ALA A 48 13.52 1.02 12.05
C ALA A 48 13.46 2.52 12.36
N GLU A 49 14.50 3.26 11.98
CA GLU A 49 14.62 4.71 12.20
C GLU A 49 15.01 5.42 10.90
N PRO A 50 14.05 5.68 9.99
CA PRO A 50 14.33 6.41 8.76
C PRO A 50 14.87 7.82 9.03
N ILE A 51 15.92 8.20 8.30
CA ILE A 51 16.45 9.56 8.35
C ILE A 51 15.50 10.50 7.61
N SER A 52 14.97 11.50 8.31
CA SER A 52 14.24 12.59 7.66
C SER A 52 15.16 13.76 7.34
N TYR A 53 15.18 14.17 6.07
CA TYR A 53 15.83 15.40 5.61
C TYR A 53 14.94 16.64 5.75
N SER A 54 13.72 16.50 6.28
CA SER A 54 12.77 17.60 6.41
C SER A 54 13.05 18.45 7.65
N GLU A 55 13.08 19.77 7.48
CA GLU A 55 13.14 20.70 8.61
C GLU A 55 11.81 20.76 9.39
N LEU A 56 10.69 20.43 8.74
CA LEU A 56 9.34 20.47 9.29
C LEU A 56 9.00 19.20 10.08
N CYS A 57 9.41 18.04 9.57
CA CYS A 57 9.12 16.74 10.17
C CYS A 57 10.42 16.06 10.58
N LYS A 58 10.94 16.41 11.76
CA LYS A 58 12.23 15.91 12.26
C LYS A 58 12.18 14.46 12.77
N ASN A 59 11.00 13.96 13.10
CA ASN A 59 10.85 12.61 13.62
C ASN A 59 11.02 11.58 12.49
N PRO A 60 11.62 10.41 12.76
CA PRO A 60 11.66 9.31 11.82
C PRO A 60 10.24 8.94 11.36
N HIS A 61 10.04 8.78 10.06
CA HIS A 61 8.72 8.48 9.50
C HIS A 61 8.81 7.68 8.21
N TYR A 62 7.76 6.92 7.94
CA TYR A 62 7.51 6.28 6.64
C TYR A 62 6.61 7.15 5.78
N ILE A 63 6.71 6.95 4.47
CA ILE A 63 5.89 7.66 3.48
C ILE A 63 4.94 6.67 2.81
N ILE A 64 3.64 6.99 2.78
CA ILE A 64 2.62 6.23 2.05
C ILE A 64 2.00 7.17 1.00
N PRO A 65 2.41 7.11 -0.27
CA PRO A 65 1.89 8.00 -1.29
C PRO A 65 0.51 7.55 -1.80
N ASP A 66 -0.31 8.52 -2.18
CA ASP A 66 -1.56 8.29 -2.92
C ASP A 66 -1.29 8.03 -4.41
N THR A 67 -2.24 7.42 -5.11
CA THR A 67 -2.20 7.15 -6.55
C THR A 67 -1.85 8.39 -7.36
N ASN A 68 -2.49 9.54 -7.10
CA ASN A 68 -2.25 10.73 -7.91
C ASN A 68 -0.83 11.29 -7.70
N VAL A 69 -0.29 11.18 -6.48
CA VAL A 69 1.09 11.56 -6.19
C VAL A 69 2.04 10.71 -7.02
N VAL A 70 1.83 9.38 -7.05
CA VAL A 70 2.69 8.51 -7.84
C VAL A 70 2.55 8.76 -9.34
N ILE A 71 1.34 8.99 -9.86
CA ILE A 71 1.14 9.27 -11.30
C ILE A 71 1.84 10.55 -11.72
N HIS A 72 1.73 11.62 -10.93
CA HIS A 72 2.19 12.95 -11.32
C HIS A 72 3.62 13.27 -10.87
N GLN A 73 4.13 12.57 -9.87
CA GLN A 73 5.41 12.87 -9.22
C GLN A 73 6.34 11.64 -9.17
N ILE A 74 6.18 10.67 -10.09
CA ILE A 74 7.06 9.48 -10.14
C ILE A 74 8.53 9.86 -10.30
N ASP A 75 8.83 10.93 -11.04
CA ASP A 75 10.20 11.38 -11.26
C ASP A 75 10.82 11.90 -9.95
N VAL A 76 10.03 12.62 -9.15
CA VAL A 76 10.44 13.07 -7.80
C VAL A 76 10.60 11.89 -6.86
N LEU A 77 9.66 10.93 -6.87
CA LEU A 77 9.79 9.69 -6.11
C LEU A 77 10.98 8.84 -6.60
N GLY A 78 11.45 9.06 -7.82
CA GLY A 78 12.64 8.45 -8.40
C GLY A 78 13.94 9.02 -7.86
N GLU A 79 13.94 10.18 -7.19
CA GLU A 79 15.16 10.78 -6.63
C GLU A 79 15.68 9.99 -5.40
N PRO A 80 17.01 9.80 -5.25
CA PRO A 80 17.60 9.03 -4.14
C PRO A 80 17.26 9.54 -2.73
N ALA A 81 16.79 10.78 -2.61
CA ALA A 81 16.39 11.39 -1.34
C ALA A 81 15.17 10.69 -0.71
N PHE A 82 14.30 10.07 -1.50
CA PHE A 82 13.15 9.33 -0.98
C PHE A 82 13.53 7.88 -0.68
N LYS A 83 13.50 7.53 0.60
CA LYS A 83 13.71 6.18 1.14
C LYS A 83 12.59 5.80 2.10
N ASN A 84 12.46 4.51 2.39
CA ASN A 84 11.49 3.96 3.34
C ASN A 84 10.03 4.31 2.98
N VAL A 85 9.69 4.05 1.72
CA VAL A 85 8.36 4.33 1.16
C VAL A 85 7.55 3.05 1.09
N ILE A 86 6.33 3.08 1.62
CA ILE A 86 5.39 1.97 1.56
C ILE A 86 4.41 2.21 0.42
N ILE A 87 4.43 1.33 -0.58
CA ILE A 87 3.52 1.36 -1.70
C ILE A 87 2.39 0.35 -1.46
N LEU A 88 1.15 0.84 -1.40
CA LEU A 88 -0.02 -0.01 -1.21
C LEU A 88 -0.39 -0.75 -2.50
N GLN A 89 -0.86 -2.00 -2.38
CA GLN A 89 -1.35 -2.78 -3.52
C GLN A 89 -2.49 -2.06 -4.26
N THR A 90 -3.42 -1.42 -3.55
CA THR A 90 -4.51 -0.64 -4.18
C THR A 90 -3.95 0.44 -5.12
N VAL A 91 -2.88 1.14 -4.71
CA VAL A 91 -2.21 2.17 -5.50
C VAL A 91 -1.53 1.56 -6.74
N LEU A 92 -0.80 0.45 -6.57
CA LEU A 92 -0.15 -0.27 -7.68
C LEU A 92 -1.16 -0.74 -8.74
N GLU A 93 -2.29 -1.30 -8.31
CA GLU A 93 -3.34 -1.77 -9.21
C GLU A 93 -3.96 -0.60 -9.98
N GLU A 94 -4.24 0.51 -9.32
CA GLU A 94 -4.82 1.69 -9.97
C GLU A 94 -3.87 2.31 -11.00
N ILE A 95 -2.58 2.48 -10.66
CA ILE A 95 -1.56 3.00 -11.60
C ILE A 95 -1.40 2.06 -12.80
N ARG A 96 -1.41 0.74 -12.58
CA ARG A 96 -1.33 -0.24 -13.68
C ARG A 96 -2.47 -0.08 -14.68
N HIS A 97 -3.67 0.30 -14.21
CA HIS A 97 -4.83 0.52 -15.06
C HIS A 97 -4.87 1.91 -15.71
N ARG A 98 -4.33 2.94 -15.05
CA ARG A 98 -4.41 4.34 -15.51
C ARG A 98 -3.19 4.80 -16.30
N HIS A 99 -1.99 4.35 -15.95
CA HIS A 99 -0.73 4.89 -16.48
C HIS A 99 0.41 3.86 -16.48
N SER A 100 0.43 2.98 -17.49
CA SER A 100 1.44 1.91 -17.64
C SER A 100 2.91 2.36 -17.56
N PRO A 101 3.33 3.51 -18.13
CA PRO A 101 4.73 3.95 -18.01
C PRO A 101 5.14 4.27 -16.56
N ALA A 102 4.25 4.88 -15.79
CA ALA A 102 4.52 5.19 -14.37
C ALA A 102 4.57 3.91 -13.54
N TYR A 103 3.72 2.92 -13.87
CA TYR A 103 3.78 1.60 -13.23
C TYR A 103 5.14 0.91 -13.46
N ASN A 104 5.69 0.98 -14.68
CA ASN A 104 6.98 0.39 -14.98
C ASN A 104 8.12 1.11 -14.24
N ARG A 105 8.15 2.45 -14.26
CA ARG A 105 9.13 3.25 -13.48
C ARG A 105 9.03 2.96 -11.99
N LEU A 106 7.82 2.86 -11.44
CA LEU A 106 7.62 2.52 -10.03
C LEU A 106 8.19 1.13 -9.70
N LYS A 107 8.06 0.15 -10.60
CA LYS A 107 8.71 -1.16 -10.40
C LYS A 107 10.23 -1.07 -10.39
N GLU A 108 10.81 -0.26 -11.25
CA GLU A 108 12.26 -0.03 -11.27
C GLU A 108 12.73 0.56 -9.92
N VAL A 109 11.99 1.56 -9.40
CA VAL A 109 12.26 2.14 -8.07
C VAL A 109 12.10 1.09 -6.96
N ILE A 110 11.04 0.29 -6.98
CA ILE A 110 10.81 -0.78 -5.99
C ILE A 110 11.90 -1.85 -6.04
N SER A 111 12.44 -2.15 -7.23
CA SER A 111 13.49 -3.17 -7.38
C SER A 111 14.85 -2.74 -6.82
N ASN A 112 15.05 -1.45 -6.56
CA ASN A 112 16.27 -0.94 -5.96
C ASN A 112 16.23 -1.10 -4.43
N ALA A 113 17.01 -2.06 -3.92
CA ALA A 113 17.06 -2.39 -2.49
C ALA A 113 17.53 -1.21 -1.61
N ASP A 114 18.44 -0.37 -2.10
CA ASP A 114 19.01 0.78 -1.36
C ASP A 114 17.97 1.88 -1.08
N ARG A 115 16.82 1.81 -1.76
CA ARG A 115 15.71 2.75 -1.64
C ARG A 115 14.71 2.35 -0.56
N HIS A 116 14.71 1.09 -0.11
CA HIS A 116 13.77 0.58 0.90
C HIS A 116 12.30 0.84 0.53
N PHE A 117 11.93 0.55 -0.72
CA PHE A 117 10.53 0.63 -1.15
C PHE A 117 9.84 -0.71 -0.86
N TYR A 118 8.85 -0.67 0.02
CA TYR A 118 8.13 -1.86 0.43
C TYR A 118 6.73 -1.90 -0.19
N THR A 119 6.34 -3.04 -0.77
CA THR A 119 4.98 -3.22 -1.27
C THR A 119 4.14 -3.93 -0.23
N PHE A 120 3.08 -3.26 0.24
CA PHE A 120 2.16 -3.81 1.23
C PHE A 120 0.85 -4.27 0.58
N THR A 121 0.51 -5.55 0.76
CA THR A 121 -0.69 -6.17 0.18
C THR A 121 -1.94 -5.91 1.01
N ASN A 122 -2.33 -4.64 1.09
CA ASN A 122 -3.46 -4.15 1.91
C ASN A 122 -4.82 -4.72 1.51
N GLU A 123 -4.99 -5.17 0.26
CA GLU A 123 -6.23 -5.80 -0.21
C GLU A 123 -6.43 -7.21 0.38
N HIS A 124 -5.34 -7.91 0.71
CA HIS A 124 -5.39 -9.26 1.26
C HIS A 124 -5.16 -9.30 2.76
N HIS A 125 -4.72 -8.21 3.38
CA HIS A 125 -4.51 -8.15 4.82
C HIS A 125 -5.85 -7.96 5.54
N ARG A 126 -6.14 -8.84 6.51
CA ARG A 126 -7.44 -8.89 7.21
C ARG A 126 -7.87 -7.55 7.80
N ASP A 127 -6.97 -6.84 8.46
CA ASP A 127 -7.33 -5.60 9.18
C ASP A 127 -7.39 -4.35 8.30
N THR A 128 -6.80 -4.39 7.09
CA THR A 128 -6.78 -3.22 6.19
C THR A 128 -7.72 -3.38 5.00
N TYR A 129 -8.26 -4.59 4.79
CA TYR A 129 -9.20 -4.84 3.72
C TYR A 129 -10.44 -3.96 3.87
N THR A 130 -10.78 -3.27 2.78
CA THR A 130 -11.90 -2.32 2.76
C THR A 130 -12.95 -2.77 1.75
N GLU A 131 -14.12 -3.15 2.23
CA GLU A 131 -15.26 -3.47 1.38
C GLU A 131 -15.86 -2.22 0.73
N ARG A 132 -16.45 -2.41 -0.46
CA ARG A 132 -17.14 -1.33 -1.18
C ARG A 132 -18.54 -1.18 -0.62
N LYS A 133 -18.91 0.05 -0.23
CA LYS A 133 -20.26 0.36 0.26
C LYS A 133 -21.25 0.52 -0.89
N PRO A 134 -22.55 0.28 -0.67
CA PRO A 134 -23.58 0.59 -1.67
C PRO A 134 -23.52 2.06 -2.09
N GLY A 135 -23.58 2.33 -3.40
CA GLY A 135 -23.54 3.69 -3.95
C GLY A 135 -22.14 4.34 -4.00
N GLU A 136 -21.11 3.70 -3.46
CA GLU A 136 -19.76 4.24 -3.44
C GLU A 136 -19.03 4.07 -4.79
N SER A 137 -18.29 5.09 -5.24
CA SER A 137 -17.46 4.97 -6.45
C SER A 137 -16.23 4.09 -6.21
N ALA A 138 -15.55 3.65 -7.28
CA ALA A 138 -14.30 2.91 -7.13
C ALA A 138 -13.19 3.78 -6.50
N ASN A 139 -13.16 5.08 -6.85
CA ASN A 139 -12.18 6.04 -6.33
C ASN A 139 -12.35 6.25 -4.82
N ASP A 140 -13.57 6.53 -4.36
CA ASP A 140 -13.84 6.76 -2.93
C ASP A 140 -13.47 5.55 -2.07
N ARG A 141 -13.72 4.34 -2.61
CA ARG A 141 -13.34 3.09 -1.97
C ARG A 141 -11.81 2.95 -1.87
N ASN A 142 -11.08 3.29 -2.94
CA ASN A 142 -9.62 3.24 -2.95
C ASN A 142 -9.04 4.25 -1.96
N ASP A 143 -9.53 5.48 -1.94
CA ASP A 143 -9.11 6.52 -0.98
C ASP A 143 -9.34 6.05 0.47
N ARG A 144 -10.49 5.42 0.74
CA ARG A 144 -10.74 4.83 2.07
C ARG A 144 -9.80 3.67 2.38
N ALA A 145 -9.51 2.81 1.41
CA ALA A 145 -8.56 1.71 1.60
C ALA A 145 -7.16 2.21 1.95
N ILE A 146 -6.70 3.30 1.31
CA ILE A 146 -5.44 3.97 1.63
C ILE A 146 -5.48 4.52 3.05
N ARG A 147 -6.52 5.28 3.43
CA ARG A 147 -6.67 5.82 4.79
C ARG A 147 -6.70 4.74 5.86
N ASN A 148 -7.40 3.64 5.62
CA ASN A 148 -7.48 2.50 6.55
C ASN A 148 -6.11 1.82 6.71
N ALA A 149 -5.37 1.61 5.63
CA ALA A 149 -4.03 1.06 5.69
C ALA A 149 -3.06 1.98 6.43
N THR A 150 -3.10 3.29 6.17
CA THR A 150 -2.29 4.29 6.88
C THR A 150 -2.60 4.30 8.38
N LYS A 151 -3.89 4.29 8.74
CA LYS A 151 -4.32 4.24 10.13
C LYS A 151 -3.81 2.97 10.82
N TRP A 152 -3.94 1.81 10.16
CA TRP A 152 -3.42 0.55 10.67
C TRP A 152 -1.91 0.60 10.92
N TYR A 153 -1.13 1.16 9.98
CA TYR A 153 0.32 1.32 10.18
C TYR A 153 0.65 2.22 11.38
N GLN A 154 -0.09 3.32 11.57
CA GLN A 154 0.10 4.20 12.74
C GLN A 154 -0.15 3.45 14.05
N GLU A 155 -1.26 2.71 14.15
CA GLU A 155 -1.62 1.95 15.36
C GLU A 155 -0.67 0.77 15.61
N HIS A 156 -0.34 0.02 14.56
CA HIS A 156 0.53 -1.14 14.60
C HIS A 156 1.95 -0.77 15.03
N LEU A 157 2.53 0.29 14.47
CA LEU A 157 3.89 0.71 14.80
C LEU A 157 3.99 1.44 16.15
N ALA A 158 2.95 2.18 16.56
CA ALA A 158 2.91 2.81 17.88
C ALA A 158 3.00 1.78 19.04
N SER A 159 2.38 0.61 18.88
CA SER A 159 2.52 -0.48 19.86
C SER A 159 3.94 -1.06 19.93
N SER A 160 4.69 -0.98 18.83
CA SER A 160 6.08 -1.48 18.78
C SER A 160 7.07 -0.45 19.34
N ASP A 161 6.79 0.84 19.16
CA ASP A 161 7.60 1.94 19.70
C ASP A 161 7.47 2.02 21.23
N SER A 162 6.25 1.86 21.76
CA SER A 162 6.00 1.80 23.22
C SER A 162 6.59 0.57 23.91
N SER A 163 6.88 -0.51 23.17
CA SER A 163 7.51 -1.72 23.70
C SER A 163 9.02 -1.58 23.93
N LYS A 164 9.63 -0.46 23.49
CA LYS A 164 11.07 -0.16 23.68
C LYS A 164 11.36 0.69 24.93
N ASN A 165 10.34 1.17 25.65
CA ASN A 165 10.49 1.96 26.89
C ASN A 165 10.22 1.11 28.14
#